data_AF-A0A7C9NTT3-F1
#
_entry.id   AF-A0A7C9NTT3-F1
#
_cell.length_a   1.000
_cell.length_b   1.000
_cell.length_c   1.000
_cell.angle_alpha   90.00
_cell.angle_beta   90.00
_cell.angle_gamma   90.00
#
_symmetry.space_group_name_H-M   'P 1'
#
loop_
_entity.id
_entity.type
_entity.pdbx_description
1 polymer ?
#
loop_
_entity_poly.entity_id
_entity_poly.type
_entity_poly.pdbx_seq_one_letter_code
_entity_poly.pdbx_strand_id
1 'polypeptide(L)'
;MKVLASLFLILSFLVQVVYGAEEGHHGITPTQVQNLIWWTVNFIALLIILFKLLRKPLVNFLQNRKETIQREYEELLRKKREAEAQYLELQAKLKNMEDEAKQILQNYIEQGQKEKERIIKEAEEQAKRIMEQADLYIKHELEKAKEDLRKELAQEVIKLTEERLLKGLTIEDHKRIFQDVVESLRSLSIVKH
;
A
#
# COMPACT_ATOMS: atom_id res chain seq x y z
N MET A 1 7.11 13.37 60.16
CA MET A 1 7.23 12.47 61.33
C MET A 1 8.60 12.57 62.01
N LYS A 2 9.71 12.42 61.26
CA LYS A 2 11.08 12.47 61.83
C LYS A 2 11.43 13.79 62.56
N VAL A 3 11.02 14.95 62.01
CA VAL A 3 11.30 16.27 62.61
C VAL A 3 10.51 16.52 63.91
N LEU A 4 9.28 16.01 63.97
CA LEU A 4 8.44 16.12 65.18
C LEU A 4 9.01 15.22 66.29
N ALA A 5 9.42 14.01 65.93
CA ALA A 5 10.05 13.07 66.84
C ALA A 5 11.41 13.56 67.34
N SER A 6 12.22 14.20 66.48
CA SER A 6 13.51 14.79 66.90
C SER A 6 13.31 16.00 67.81
N LEU A 7 12.32 16.85 67.53
CA LEU A 7 12.02 18.00 68.40
C LEU A 7 11.45 17.56 69.75
N PHE A 8 10.61 16.52 69.76
CA PHE A 8 10.09 15.92 70.98
C PHE A 8 11.21 15.25 71.81
N LEU A 9 12.16 14.59 71.16
CA LEU A 9 13.36 14.03 71.81
C LEU A 9 14.25 15.12 72.40
N ILE A 10 14.48 16.22 71.68
CA ILE A 10 15.28 17.36 72.18
C ILE A 10 14.59 18.03 73.37
N LEU A 11 13.27 18.19 73.30
CA LEU A 11 12.49 18.74 74.41
C LEU A 11 12.49 17.80 75.63
N SER A 12 12.31 16.50 75.41
CA SER A 12 12.37 15.48 76.47
C SER A 12 13.76 15.43 77.12
N PHE A 13 14.82 15.60 76.33
CA PHE A 13 16.20 15.65 76.81
C PHE A 13 16.48 16.91 77.63
N LEU A 14 15.99 18.07 77.19
CA LEU A 14 16.05 19.33 77.95
C LEU A 14 15.31 19.24 79.28
N VAL A 15 14.16 18.54 79.33
CA VAL A 15 13.42 18.29 80.58
C VAL A 15 14.21 17.37 81.52
N GLN A 16 14.81 16.29 81.02
CA GLN A 16 15.60 15.36 81.85
C GLN A 16 16.84 16.01 82.49
N VAL A 17 17.56 16.87 81.75
CA VAL A 17 18.73 17.60 82.27
C VAL A 17 18.36 18.55 83.40
N VAL A 18 17.16 19.12 83.39
CA VAL A 18 16.68 20.04 84.43
C VAL A 18 16.18 19.29 85.68
N TYR A 19 15.55 18.12 85.53
CA TYR A 19 15.12 17.28 86.66
C TYR A 19 16.28 16.59 87.41
N GLY A 20 17.45 16.42 86.77
CA GLY A 20 18.61 15.75 87.36
C GLY A 20 19.38 16.55 88.42
N ALA A 21 18.89 17.72 88.85
CA ALA A 21 19.59 18.63 89.76
C ALA A 21 19.03 18.70 91.20
N GLU A 22 17.93 18.02 91.53
CA GLU A 22 17.38 18.04 92.90
C GLU A 22 16.95 16.63 93.35
N GLU A 23 17.77 15.99 94.19
CA GLU A 23 17.45 14.75 94.89
C GLU A 23 16.63 15.02 96.17
N GLY A 24 15.46 14.37 96.28
CA GLY A 24 14.86 13.92 97.55
C GLY A 24 14.10 14.94 98.42
N HIS A 25 12.77 14.82 98.47
CA HIS A 25 11.97 14.59 99.71
C HIS A 25 10.46 14.55 99.39
N HIS A 26 9.78 13.53 99.93
CA HIS A 26 8.33 13.31 99.82
C HIS A 26 7.56 14.33 100.67
N GLY A 27 7.10 15.39 100.03
CA GLY A 27 6.13 16.36 100.54
C GLY A 27 5.97 17.43 99.47
N ILE A 28 4.73 17.77 99.09
CA ILE A 28 4.48 18.83 98.09
C ILE A 28 4.96 20.15 98.71
N THR A 29 6.18 20.57 98.39
CA THR A 29 6.68 21.89 98.78
C THR A 29 6.08 22.94 97.82
N PRO A 30 5.80 24.17 98.29
CA PRO A 30 5.29 25.24 97.43
C PRO A 30 6.16 25.50 96.18
N THR A 31 7.46 25.22 96.27
CA THR A 31 8.43 25.35 95.19
C THR A 31 8.25 24.30 94.08
N GLN A 32 7.87 23.06 94.40
CA GLN A 32 7.61 22.02 93.41
C GLN A 32 6.36 22.31 92.57
N VAL A 33 5.30 22.85 93.19
CA VAL A 33 4.07 23.25 92.49
C VAL A 33 4.36 24.43 91.55
N GLN A 34 5.18 25.39 91.98
CA GLN A 34 5.59 26.51 91.15
C GLN A 34 6.43 26.06 89.94
N ASN A 35 7.36 25.14 90.12
CA ASN A 35 8.16 24.56 89.04
C ASN A 35 7.29 23.78 88.03
N LEU A 36 6.32 23.00 88.53
CA LEU A 36 5.38 22.27 87.68
C LEU A 36 4.50 23.21 86.83
N ILE A 37 4.01 24.30 87.43
CA ILE A 37 3.23 25.33 86.72
C ILE A 37 4.10 25.99 85.65
N TRP A 38 5.34 26.37 85.98
CA TRP A 38 6.26 27.01 85.04
C TRP A 38 6.61 26.11 83.83
N TRP A 39 6.88 24.83 84.06
CA TRP A 39 7.12 23.86 82.98
C TRP A 39 5.88 23.59 82.15
N THR A 40 4.71 23.52 82.77
CA THR A 40 3.44 23.36 82.05
C THR A 40 3.20 24.55 81.12
N VAL A 41 3.44 25.77 81.60
CA VAL A 41 3.36 27.00 80.78
C VAL A 41 4.39 26.98 79.65
N ASN A 42 5.63 26.58 79.91
CA ASN A 42 6.67 26.48 78.88
C ASN A 42 6.32 25.43 77.80
N PHE A 43 5.80 24.27 78.20
CA PHE A 43 5.35 23.22 77.31
C PHE A 43 4.17 23.67 76.44
N ILE A 44 3.19 24.36 77.04
CA ILE A 44 2.06 24.95 76.31
C ILE A 44 2.55 26.01 75.32
N ALA A 45 3.48 26.87 75.72
CA ALA A 45 4.07 27.87 74.83
C ALA A 45 4.77 27.23 73.62
N LEU A 46 5.53 26.15 73.84
CA LEU A 46 6.14 25.38 72.77
C LEU A 46 5.10 24.74 71.85
N LEU A 47 4.06 24.12 72.39
CA LEU A 47 2.98 23.51 71.60
C LEU A 47 2.30 24.54 70.70
N ILE A 48 2.06 25.75 71.19
CA ILE A 48 1.48 26.84 70.41
C ILE A 48 2.41 27.24 69.25
N ILE A 49 3.71 27.39 69.51
CA ILE A 49 4.71 27.72 68.47
C ILE A 49 4.78 26.60 67.43
N LEU A 50 4.84 25.35 67.88
CA LEU A 50 4.91 24.17 67.02
C LEU A 50 3.68 24.03 66.14
N PHE A 51 2.48 24.17 66.73
CA PHE A 51 1.23 24.12 65.98
C PHE A 51 1.15 25.22 64.93
N LYS A 52 1.55 26.45 65.28
CA LYS A 52 1.58 27.58 64.34
C LYS A 52 2.56 27.36 63.19
N LEU A 53 3.73 26.76 63.46
CA LEU A 53 4.76 26.51 62.45
C LEU A 53 4.42 25.31 61.55
N LEU A 54 3.85 24.24 62.11
CA LEU A 54 3.59 22.99 61.36
C LEU A 54 2.25 22.95 60.64
N ARG A 55 1.26 23.75 61.06
CA ARG A 55 -0.05 23.76 60.41
C ARG A 55 0.04 24.01 58.91
N LYS A 56 0.85 24.98 58.48
CA LYS A 56 1.04 25.32 57.06
C LYS A 56 1.72 24.20 56.25
N PRO A 57 2.93 23.73 56.58
CA PRO A 57 3.60 22.70 55.80
C PRO A 57 2.87 21.36 55.80
N LEU A 58 2.19 21.01 56.90
CA LEU A 58 1.43 19.75 56.98
C LEU A 58 0.20 19.76 56.07
N VAL A 59 -0.58 20.85 56.08
CA VAL A 59 -1.74 20.99 55.18
C VAL A 59 -1.30 21.04 53.73
N ASN A 60 -0.26 21.81 53.40
CA ASN A 60 0.26 21.91 52.05
C ASN A 60 0.77 20.55 51.54
N PHE A 61 1.44 19.75 52.39
CA PHE A 61 1.91 18.42 52.00
C PHE A 61 0.75 17.46 51.67
N LEU A 62 -0.30 17.46 52.51
CA LEU A 62 -1.48 16.63 52.28
C LEU A 62 -2.28 17.08 51.06
N GLN A 63 -2.42 18.39 50.85
CA GLN A 63 -3.06 18.95 49.65
C GLN A 63 -2.28 18.61 48.39
N ASN A 64 -0.96 18.85 48.37
CA ASN A 64 -0.10 18.48 47.23
C ASN A 64 -0.19 16.99 46.90
N ARG A 65 -0.20 16.13 47.93
CA ARG A 65 -0.31 14.68 47.71
C ARG A 65 -1.68 14.30 47.14
N LYS A 66 -2.77 14.91 47.63
CA LYS A 66 -4.11 14.72 47.07
C LYS A 66 -4.19 15.19 45.62
N GLU A 67 -3.65 16.38 45.32
CA GLU A 67 -3.65 16.94 43.96
C GLU A 67 -2.80 16.13 42.98
N THR A 68 -1.64 15.62 43.41
CA THR A 68 -0.83 14.72 42.57
C THR A 68 -1.56 13.42 42.27
N ILE A 69 -2.16 12.77 43.26
CA ILE A 69 -2.93 11.54 43.05
C ILE A 69 -4.13 11.81 42.13
N GLN A 70 -4.83 12.92 42.34
CA GLN A 70 -5.97 13.29 41.49
C GLN A 70 -5.53 13.53 40.04
N ARG A 71 -4.42 14.25 39.82
CA ARG A 71 -3.86 14.48 38.49
C ARG A 71 -3.41 13.19 37.80
N GLU A 72 -2.69 12.32 38.53
CA GLU A 72 -2.27 11.02 38.01
C GLU A 72 -3.48 10.15 37.64
N TYR A 73 -4.51 10.14 38.47
CA TYR A 73 -5.74 9.40 38.21
C TYR A 73 -6.49 9.94 36.98
N GLU A 74 -6.63 11.26 36.86
CA GLU A 74 -7.22 11.90 35.68
C GLU A 74 -6.42 11.63 34.40
N GLU A 75 -5.09 11.66 34.49
CA GLU A 75 -4.21 11.33 33.36
C GLU A 75 -4.37 9.88 32.94
N LEU A 76 -4.44 8.94 33.89
CA LEU A 76 -4.68 7.53 33.62
C LEU A 76 -6.06 7.31 32.96
N LEU A 77 -7.10 7.98 33.46
CA LEU A 77 -8.44 7.92 32.84
C LEU A 77 -8.44 8.52 31.43
N ARG A 78 -7.69 9.61 31.20
CA ARG A 78 -7.55 10.19 29.87
C ARG A 78 -6.84 9.23 28.92
N LYS A 79 -5.69 8.69 29.33
CA LYS A 79 -4.92 7.70 28.55
C LYS A 79 -5.74 6.45 28.24
N LYS A 80 -6.53 5.96 29.20
CA LYS A 80 -7.43 4.83 28.99
C LYS A 80 -8.49 5.14 27.93
N ARG A 81 -9.15 6.30 28.02
CA ARG A 81 -10.15 6.71 27.02
C ARG A 81 -9.54 6.91 25.64
N GLU A 82 -8.35 7.51 25.56
CA GLU A 82 -7.62 7.67 24.31
C GLU A 82 -7.25 6.32 23.69
N ALA A 83 -6.77 5.36 24.49
CA ALA A 83 -6.46 4.01 24.03
C ALA A 83 -7.70 3.24 23.56
N GLU A 84 -8.83 3.34 24.29
CA GLU A 84 -10.11 2.74 23.89
C GLU A 84 -10.62 3.36 22.59
N ALA A 85 -10.52 4.68 22.42
CA ALA A 85 -10.91 5.36 21.19
C ALA A 85 -10.04 4.91 20.00
N GLN A 86 -8.72 4.88 20.17
CA GLN A 86 -7.79 4.40 19.13
C GLN A 86 -8.02 2.93 18.78
N TYR A 87 -8.34 2.10 19.76
CA TYR A 87 -8.67 0.68 19.53
C TYR A 87 -9.95 0.54 18.69
N LEU A 88 -11.00 1.30 19.01
CA LEU A 88 -12.25 1.30 18.23
C LEU A 88 -12.04 1.82 16.81
N GLU A 89 -11.25 2.89 16.65
CA GLU A 89 -10.90 3.42 15.33
C GLU A 89 -10.11 2.39 14.51
N LEU A 90 -9.13 1.72 15.11
CA LEU A 90 -8.35 0.68 14.44
C LEU A 90 -9.22 -0.53 14.08
N GLN A 91 -10.13 -0.95 14.97
CA GLN A 91 -11.06 -2.04 14.69
C GLN A 91 -12.00 -1.69 13.54
N ALA A 92 -12.53 -0.46 13.50
CA ALA A 92 -13.35 0.01 12.39
C ALA A 92 -12.55 0.05 11.08
N LYS A 93 -11.30 0.54 11.12
CA LYS A 93 -10.41 0.56 9.97
C LYS A 93 -10.10 -0.84 9.45
N LEU A 94 -9.79 -1.79 10.33
CA LEU A 94 -9.54 -3.19 9.95
C LEU A 94 -10.77 -3.81 9.26
N LYS A 95 -11.96 -3.58 9.80
CA LYS A 95 -13.21 -4.06 9.18
C LYS A 95 -13.41 -3.45 7.78
N ASN A 96 -13.20 -2.15 7.63
CA ASN A 96 -13.28 -1.49 6.32
C ASN A 96 -12.22 -2.03 5.34
N MET A 97 -11.00 -2.31 5.81
CA MET A 97 -9.94 -2.89 4.98
C MET A 97 -10.29 -4.30 4.48
N GLU A 98 -10.95 -5.13 5.29
CA GLU A 98 -11.44 -6.44 4.82
C GLU A 98 -12.49 -6.32 3.72
N ASP A 99 -13.42 -5.37 3.85
CA ASP A 99 -14.46 -5.12 2.85
C ASP A 99 -13.87 -4.51 1.57
N GLU A 100 -12.95 -3.55 1.69
CA GLU A 100 -12.19 -3.01 0.56
C GLU A 100 -11.38 -4.09 -0.15
N ALA A 101 -10.70 -4.97 0.58
CA ALA A 101 -9.93 -6.07 0.00
C ALA A 101 -10.82 -7.03 -0.80
N LYS A 102 -12.01 -7.36 -0.29
CA LYS A 102 -13.01 -8.17 -1.01
C LYS A 102 -13.50 -7.48 -2.27
N GLN A 103 -13.80 -6.18 -2.20
CA GLN A 103 -14.22 -5.40 -3.37
C GLN A 103 -13.13 -5.34 -4.43
N ILE A 104 -11.88 -5.10 -4.02
CA ILE A 104 -10.71 -5.10 -4.90
C ILE A 104 -10.58 -6.46 -5.58
N LEU A 105 -10.62 -7.56 -4.82
CA LEU A 105 -10.53 -8.90 -5.37
C LEU A 105 -11.64 -9.19 -6.39
N GLN A 106 -12.89 -8.83 -6.06
CA GLN A 106 -14.03 -9.01 -6.95
C GLN A 106 -13.85 -8.22 -8.25
N ASN A 107 -13.42 -6.96 -8.16
CA ASN A 107 -13.14 -6.12 -9.32
C ASN A 107 -12.02 -6.70 -10.19
N TYR A 108 -10.95 -7.23 -9.60
CA TYR A 108 -9.88 -7.88 -10.35
C TYR A 108 -10.35 -9.15 -11.05
N ILE A 109 -11.21 -9.94 -10.42
CA ILE A 109 -11.80 -11.14 -11.05
C ILE A 109 -12.67 -10.74 -12.24
N GLU A 110 -13.53 -9.74 -12.07
CA GLU A 110 -14.39 -9.24 -13.15
C GLU A 110 -13.58 -8.65 -14.32
N GLN A 111 -12.57 -7.82 -14.02
CA GLN A 111 -11.67 -7.28 -15.02
C GLN A 111 -10.90 -8.39 -15.74
N GLY A 112 -10.40 -9.39 -15.01
CA GLY A 112 -9.71 -10.53 -15.58
C GLY A 112 -10.60 -11.38 -16.50
N GLN A 113 -11.87 -11.58 -16.13
CA GLN A 113 -12.85 -12.28 -16.97
C GLN A 113 -13.15 -11.49 -18.25
N LYS A 114 -13.40 -10.19 -18.13
CA LYS A 114 -13.66 -9.32 -19.28
C LYS A 114 -12.47 -9.25 -20.23
N GLU A 115 -11.26 -9.16 -19.68
CA GLU A 115 -10.03 -9.13 -20.46
C GLU A 115 -9.76 -10.47 -21.15
N LYS A 116 -10.00 -11.59 -20.46
CA LYS A 116 -9.95 -12.92 -21.06
C LYS A 116 -10.91 -13.03 -22.25
N GLU A 117 -12.16 -12.59 -22.09
CA GLU A 117 -13.15 -12.61 -23.17
C GLU A 117 -12.73 -11.72 -24.35
N ARG A 118 -12.19 -10.54 -24.06
CA ARG A 118 -11.63 -9.63 -25.09
C ARG A 118 -10.50 -10.29 -25.87
N ILE A 119 -9.53 -10.91 -25.18
CA ILE A 119 -8.39 -11.60 -25.80
C ILE A 119 -8.87 -12.76 -26.69
N ILE A 120 -9.81 -13.57 -26.20
CA ILE A 120 -10.36 -14.70 -26.98
C ILE A 120 -11.05 -14.17 -28.24
N LYS A 121 -11.90 -13.16 -28.12
CA LYS A 121 -12.60 -12.57 -29.26
C LYS A 121 -11.62 -11.96 -30.28
N GLU A 122 -10.61 -11.24 -29.81
CA GLU A 122 -9.57 -10.68 -30.69
C GLU A 122 -8.78 -11.79 -31.40
N ALA A 123 -8.47 -12.89 -30.71
CA ALA A 123 -7.79 -14.04 -31.31
C ALA A 123 -8.66 -14.72 -32.37
N GLU A 124 -9.96 -14.91 -32.11
CA GLU A 124 -10.90 -15.47 -33.08
C GLU A 124 -11.04 -14.58 -34.33
N GLU A 125 -11.15 -13.27 -34.14
CA GLU A 125 -11.20 -12.32 -35.26
C GLU A 125 -9.90 -12.30 -36.06
N GLN A 126 -8.74 -12.38 -35.40
CA GLN A 126 -7.45 -12.47 -36.07
C GLN A 126 -7.32 -13.77 -36.85
N ALA A 127 -7.72 -14.90 -36.26
CA ALA A 127 -7.71 -16.21 -36.93
C ALA A 127 -8.59 -16.18 -38.19
N LYS A 128 -9.80 -15.59 -38.08
CA LYS A 128 -10.70 -15.41 -39.22
C LYS A 128 -10.07 -14.56 -40.32
N ARG A 129 -9.46 -13.42 -39.97
CA ARG A 129 -8.75 -12.56 -40.93
C ARG A 129 -7.61 -13.29 -41.63
N ILE A 130 -6.84 -14.09 -40.89
CA ILE A 130 -5.74 -14.90 -41.47
C ILE A 130 -6.30 -15.93 -42.45
N MET A 131 -7.39 -16.62 -42.12
CA MET A 131 -8.03 -17.57 -43.03
C MET A 131 -8.54 -16.90 -44.31
N GLU A 132 -9.22 -15.76 -44.18
CA GLU A 132 -9.71 -14.99 -45.34
C GLU A 132 -8.55 -14.52 -46.23
N GLN A 133 -7.45 -14.06 -45.63
CA GLN A 133 -6.25 -13.67 -46.38
C GLN A 133 -5.57 -14.87 -47.06
N ALA A 134 -5.50 -16.02 -46.38
CA ALA A 134 -4.94 -17.24 -46.95
C ALA A 134 -5.77 -17.73 -48.14
N ASP A 135 -7.10 -17.71 -48.06
CA ASP A 135 -7.99 -18.07 -49.16
C ASP A 135 -7.83 -17.15 -50.37
N LEU A 136 -7.69 -15.84 -50.14
CA LEU A 136 -7.40 -14.88 -51.21
C LEU A 136 -6.05 -15.13 -51.85
N TYR A 137 -5.02 -15.42 -51.04
CA TYR A 137 -3.68 -15.72 -51.53
C TYR A 137 -3.65 -17.02 -52.34
N ILE A 138 -4.34 -18.07 -51.88
CA ILE A 138 -4.46 -19.35 -52.60
C ILE A 138 -5.15 -19.14 -53.95
N LYS A 139 -6.24 -18.36 -54.00
CA LYS A 139 -6.94 -18.05 -55.25
C LYS A 139 -6.03 -17.32 -56.23
N HIS A 140 -5.30 -16.31 -55.75
CA HIS A 140 -4.37 -15.56 -56.57
C HIS A 140 -3.23 -16.43 -57.10
N GLU A 141 -2.64 -17.28 -56.26
CA GLU A 141 -1.56 -18.19 -56.65
C GLU A 141 -2.04 -19.25 -57.65
N LEU A 142 -3.27 -19.76 -57.50
CA LEU A 142 -3.87 -20.68 -58.46
C LEU A 142 -4.09 -20.03 -59.83
N GLU A 143 -4.60 -18.80 -59.88
CA GLU A 143 -4.78 -18.11 -61.15
C GLU A 143 -3.44 -17.81 -61.83
N LYS A 144 -2.44 -17.39 -61.05
CA LYS A 144 -1.07 -17.18 -61.55
C LYS A 144 -0.46 -18.48 -62.09
N ALA A 145 -0.55 -19.59 -61.34
CA ALA A 145 -0.05 -20.90 -61.76
C ALA A 145 -0.74 -21.39 -63.05
N LYS A 146 -2.06 -21.16 -63.20
CA LYS A 146 -2.77 -21.46 -64.46
C LYS A 146 -2.27 -20.62 -65.62
N GLU A 147 -2.01 -19.33 -65.41
CA GLU A 147 -1.51 -18.44 -66.45
C GLU A 147 -0.09 -18.85 -66.88
N ASP A 148 0.79 -19.14 -65.92
CA ASP A 148 2.15 -19.60 -66.18
C ASP A 148 2.15 -20.94 -66.92
N LEU A 149 1.31 -21.90 -66.52
CA LEU A 149 1.15 -23.17 -67.23
C LEU A 149 0.65 -22.99 -68.67
N ARG A 150 -0.27 -22.05 -68.91
CA ARG A 150 -0.74 -21.73 -70.27
C ARG A 150 0.38 -21.14 -71.13
N LYS A 151 1.22 -20.28 -70.56
CA LYS A 151 2.38 -19.70 -71.26
C LYS A 151 3.41 -20.77 -71.61
N GLU A 152 3.75 -21.65 -70.67
CA GLU A 152 4.67 -22.77 -70.91
C GLU A 152 4.12 -23.73 -71.98
N LEU A 153 2.84 -24.09 -71.90
CA LEU A 153 2.21 -24.95 -72.90
C LEU A 153 2.21 -24.30 -74.30
N ALA A 154 1.90 -23.01 -74.39
CA ALA A 154 1.93 -22.29 -75.66
C ALA A 154 3.34 -22.26 -76.26
N GLN A 155 4.37 -22.02 -75.45
CA GLN A 155 5.77 -22.05 -75.89
C GLN A 155 6.18 -23.44 -76.37
N GLU A 156 5.83 -24.50 -75.65
CA GLU A 156 6.17 -25.87 -76.03
C GLU A 156 5.42 -26.32 -77.29
N VAL A 157 4.15 -25.95 -77.46
CA VAL A 157 3.38 -26.21 -78.67
C VAL A 157 3.98 -25.48 -79.88
N ILE A 158 4.38 -24.20 -79.74
CA ILE A 158 5.05 -23.46 -80.81
C ILE A 158 6.35 -24.17 -81.20
N LYS A 159 7.19 -24.52 -80.22
CA LYS A 159 8.46 -25.23 -80.45
C LYS A 159 8.29 -26.57 -81.16
N LEU A 160 7.32 -27.39 -80.72
CA LEU A 160 7.00 -28.67 -81.37
C LEU A 160 6.47 -28.47 -82.79
N THR A 161 5.67 -27.43 -83.01
CA THR A 161 5.11 -27.09 -84.32
C THR A 161 6.21 -26.61 -85.28
N GLU A 162 7.14 -25.77 -84.81
CA GLU A 162 8.33 -25.35 -85.56
C GLU A 162 9.18 -26.57 -85.95
N GLU A 163 9.50 -27.46 -85.02
CA GLU A 163 10.27 -28.68 -85.32
C GLU A 163 9.58 -29.60 -86.34
N ARG A 164 8.25 -29.73 -86.26
CA ARG A 164 7.46 -30.58 -87.18
C ARG A 164 7.30 -29.93 -88.55
N LEU A 165 7.06 -28.62 -88.63
CA LEU A 165 7.01 -27.87 -89.89
C LEU A 165 8.34 -27.94 -90.62
N LEU A 166 9.46 -27.68 -89.93
CA LEU A 166 10.80 -27.75 -90.52
C LEU A 166 11.13 -29.15 -91.09
N LYS A 167 10.61 -30.23 -90.49
CA LYS A 167 10.80 -31.61 -90.96
C LYS A 167 9.79 -32.04 -92.03
N GLY A 168 8.66 -31.34 -92.17
CA GLY A 168 7.53 -31.73 -93.02
C GLY A 168 7.34 -30.88 -94.29
N LEU A 169 8.09 -29.79 -94.47
CA LEU A 169 7.95 -28.88 -95.60
C LEU A 169 8.44 -29.50 -96.92
N THR A 170 7.57 -29.52 -97.93
CA THR A 170 7.91 -29.94 -99.30
C THR A 170 8.38 -28.76 -100.17
N ILE A 171 8.89 -29.04 -101.37
CA ILE A 171 9.33 -27.99 -102.32
C ILE A 171 8.12 -27.17 -102.82
N GLU A 172 6.95 -27.80 -103.02
CA GLU A 172 5.71 -27.09 -103.33
C GLU A 172 5.30 -26.12 -102.22
N ASP A 173 5.42 -26.50 -100.94
CA ASP A 173 5.03 -25.65 -99.82
C ASP A 173 5.88 -24.38 -99.73
N HIS A 174 7.20 -24.49 -99.98
CA HIS A 174 8.09 -23.33 -100.03
C HIS A 174 7.70 -22.34 -101.14
N LYS A 175 7.32 -22.86 -102.32
CA LYS A 175 6.91 -22.03 -103.45
C LYS A 175 5.58 -21.32 -103.18
N ARG A 176 4.62 -22.00 -102.54
CA ARG A 176 3.34 -21.41 -102.13
C ARG A 176 3.54 -20.32 -101.07
N ILE A 177 4.33 -20.58 -100.03
CA ILE A 177 4.65 -19.60 -98.98
C ILE A 177 5.30 -18.35 -99.60
N PHE A 178 6.23 -18.53 -100.55
CA PHE A 178 6.85 -17.41 -101.23
C PHE A 178 5.85 -16.58 -102.04
N GLN A 179 4.90 -17.22 -102.72
CA GLN A 179 3.83 -16.54 -103.46
C GLN A 179 2.89 -15.77 -102.51
N ASP A 180 2.46 -16.38 -101.40
CA ASP A 180 1.59 -15.74 -100.40
C ASP A 180 2.26 -14.53 -99.73
N VAL A 181 3.58 -14.60 -99.46
CA VAL A 181 4.35 -13.47 -98.91
C VAL A 181 4.45 -12.34 -99.94
N VAL A 182 4.74 -12.66 -101.20
CA VAL A 182 4.81 -11.66 -102.27
C VAL A 182 3.45 -10.99 -102.49
N GLU A 183 2.35 -11.74 -102.42
CA GLU A 183 1.00 -11.21 -102.56
C GLU A 183 0.56 -10.37 -101.34
N SER A 184 0.93 -10.78 -100.12
CA SER A 184 0.69 -9.99 -98.90
C SER A 184 1.46 -8.67 -98.91
N LEU A 185 2.73 -8.67 -99.35
CA LEU A 185 3.52 -7.45 -99.52
C LEU A 185 2.94 -6.53 -100.61
N ARG A 186 2.38 -7.11 -101.67
CA ARG A 186 1.70 -6.38 -102.74
C ARG A 186 0.40 -5.73 -102.26
N SER A 187 -0.40 -6.44 -101.46
CA SER A 187 -1.63 -5.86 -100.89
C SER A 187 -1.35 -4.74 -99.87
N LEU A 188 -0.28 -4.87 -99.07
CA LEU A 188 0.19 -3.81 -98.17
C LEU A 188 0.74 -2.58 -98.92
N SER A 189 1.33 -2.75 -100.11
CA SER A 189 1.79 -1.61 -100.93
C SER A 189 0.66 -0.91 -101.69
N ILE A 190 -0.45 -1.61 -101.95
CA ILE A 190 -1.64 -1.04 -102.61
C ILE A 190 -2.53 -0.24 -101.64
N VAL A 191 -2.51 -0.54 -100.32
CA VAL A 191 -3.32 0.18 -99.32
C VAL A 191 -2.68 1.51 -98.85
N LYS A 192 -1.40 1.77 -99.19
CA LYS A 192 -0.67 2.98 -98.76
C LYS A 192 -0.60 4.10 -99.80
N HIS A 193 -1.42 4.04 -100.86
CA HIS A 193 -1.64 5.13 -101.82
C HIS A 193 -3.11 5.47 -101.96
#